data_AF-A0A538BTJ9-F1
#
_entry.id   AF-A0A538BTJ9-F1
#
_cell.length_a   1.000
_cell.length_b   1.000
_cell.length_c   1.000
_cell.angle_alpha   90.00
_cell.angle_beta   90.00
_cell.angle_gamma   90.00
#
_symmetry.space_group_name_H-M   'P 1'
#
loop_
_entity.id
_entity.type
_entity.pdbx_description
1 polymer ?
#
loop_
_entity_poly.entity_id
_entity_poly.type
_entity_poly.pdbx_seq_one_letter_code
_entity_poly.pdbx_strand_id
1 'polypeptide(L)'
;MSDNPVGHQYFPDGDALDGRLAVVWQDSREDSCYSVQLPVANTSSATNCDSTALNTYAAVSTDGSTFGPALVASSVGQMPQYEMFGAANVPFLGDYNWIDLTELGDGSLSGYLSWTDNRDVVPGNDPREATQDGFDVTGWFTDANGNLARNFNAGGYDQNIYGNSITVP
;
A
#
# COMPACT_ATOMS: atom_id res chain seq x y z
N MET A 1 -1.36 -15.87 -8.98
CA MET A 1 -0.17 -15.10 -8.61
C MET A 1 0.43 -14.48 -9.87
N SER A 2 1.04 -13.30 -9.75
CA SER A 2 1.61 -12.57 -10.89
C SER A 2 2.97 -13.13 -11.30
N ASP A 3 3.16 -13.31 -12.61
CA ASP A 3 4.44 -13.68 -13.28
C ASP A 3 5.24 -12.44 -13.75
N ASN A 4 5.01 -11.26 -13.16
CA ASN A 4 5.75 -10.05 -13.57
C ASN A 4 7.25 -10.19 -13.23
N PRO A 5 8.17 -9.99 -14.20
CA PRO A 5 9.61 -10.16 -13.96
C PRO A 5 10.25 -9.08 -13.07
N VAL A 6 9.55 -7.97 -12.79
CA VAL A 6 10.09 -6.84 -12.03
C VAL A 6 9.14 -6.51 -10.87
N GLY A 7 9.70 -6.17 -9.72
CA GLY A 7 8.95 -5.93 -8.48
C GLY A 7 8.92 -7.14 -7.53
N HIS A 8 8.44 -6.88 -6.32
CA HIS A 8 8.17 -7.89 -5.31
C HIS A 8 6.70 -7.86 -4.87
N GLN A 9 6.23 -8.99 -4.34
CA GLN A 9 4.90 -9.16 -3.79
C GLN A 9 4.99 -9.16 -2.27
N TYR A 10 4.07 -8.46 -1.62
CA TYR A 10 4.06 -8.20 -0.18
C TYR A 10 2.71 -8.50 0.42
N PHE A 11 2.73 -8.84 1.71
CA PHE A 11 1.56 -8.97 2.58
C PHE A 11 0.43 -9.84 1.99
N PRO A 12 0.69 -11.04 1.44
CA PRO A 12 -0.35 -11.83 0.83
C PRO A 12 -1.40 -12.26 1.86
N ASP A 13 -2.65 -12.25 1.45
CA ASP A 13 -3.76 -12.87 2.17
C ASP A 13 -4.63 -13.67 1.17
N GLY A 14 -5.40 -14.62 1.67
CA GLY A 14 -6.21 -15.48 0.82
C GLY A 14 -7.34 -16.15 1.56
N ASP A 15 -8.45 -16.34 0.84
CA ASP A 15 -9.63 -17.03 1.36
C ASP A 15 -10.16 -18.04 0.33
N ALA A 16 -10.70 -19.13 0.85
CA ALA A 16 -11.15 -20.28 0.08
C ALA A 16 -12.58 -20.67 0.45
N LEU A 17 -13.47 -20.66 -0.54
CA LEU A 17 -14.88 -20.97 -0.37
C LEU A 17 -15.41 -21.69 -1.62
N ASP A 18 -16.20 -22.73 -1.42
CA ASP A 18 -16.85 -23.53 -2.47
C ASP A 18 -15.92 -23.96 -3.63
N GLY A 19 -14.72 -24.44 -3.27
CA GLY A 19 -13.72 -24.88 -4.26
C GLY A 19 -13.07 -23.75 -5.05
N ARG A 20 -13.29 -22.49 -4.66
CA ARG A 20 -12.55 -21.31 -5.14
C ARG A 20 -11.52 -20.88 -4.13
N LEU A 21 -10.42 -20.32 -4.63
CA LEU A 21 -9.39 -19.67 -3.83
C LEU A 21 -9.17 -18.28 -4.42
N ALA A 22 -9.32 -17.25 -3.62
CA ALA A 22 -8.97 -15.89 -4.00
C ALA A 22 -7.82 -15.41 -3.12
N VAL A 23 -6.90 -14.66 -3.72
CA VAL A 23 -5.74 -14.09 -3.03
C VAL A 23 -5.63 -12.61 -3.32
N VAL A 24 -5.16 -11.85 -2.34
CA VAL A 24 -4.86 -10.42 -2.42
C VAL A 24 -3.42 -10.18 -1.98
N TRP A 25 -2.74 -9.24 -2.63
CA TRP A 25 -1.36 -8.88 -2.30
C TRP A 25 -1.06 -7.44 -2.71
N GLN A 26 -0.05 -6.84 -2.09
CA GLN A 26 0.54 -5.60 -2.58
C GLN A 26 1.75 -5.90 -3.46
N ASP A 27 1.99 -5.11 -4.49
CA ASP A 27 2.98 -5.43 -5.52
C ASP A 27 3.69 -4.17 -6.01
N SER A 28 5.02 -4.26 -6.09
CA SER A 28 5.89 -3.15 -6.51
C SER A 28 6.33 -3.22 -7.98
N ARG A 29 5.63 -3.99 -8.83
CA ARG A 29 5.97 -4.10 -10.26
C ARG A 29 5.96 -2.79 -11.03
N GLU A 30 5.31 -1.76 -10.49
CA GLU A 30 5.22 -0.42 -11.09
C GLU A 30 6.19 0.59 -10.44
N ASP A 31 6.99 0.16 -9.46
CA ASP A 31 8.05 0.96 -8.86
C ASP A 31 9.17 1.23 -9.89
N SER A 32 9.30 2.49 -10.30
CA SER A 32 10.23 2.93 -11.34
C SER A 32 11.70 2.84 -10.92
N CYS A 33 11.97 2.80 -9.61
CA CYS A 33 13.31 2.66 -9.05
C CYS A 33 13.51 1.33 -8.32
N TYR A 34 12.67 0.33 -8.62
CA TYR A 34 12.75 -0.98 -8.00
C TYR A 34 14.18 -1.54 -7.93
N SER A 35 14.55 -1.95 -6.72
CA SER A 35 15.76 -2.70 -6.46
C SER A 35 15.50 -3.75 -5.38
N VAL A 36 15.95 -4.97 -5.65
CA VAL A 36 15.97 -6.07 -4.67
C VAL A 36 16.85 -5.79 -3.44
N GLN A 37 17.69 -4.74 -3.48
CA GLN A 37 18.55 -4.33 -2.36
C GLN A 37 18.08 -3.08 -1.63
N LEU A 38 17.04 -2.39 -2.12
CA LEU A 38 16.58 -1.14 -1.55
C LEU A 38 15.14 -1.29 -1.05
N PRO A 39 14.71 -0.46 -0.08
CA PRO A 39 13.29 -0.31 0.22
C PRO A 39 12.50 0.08 -1.03
N VAL A 40 11.22 -0.26 -1.06
CA VAL A 40 10.31 0.12 -2.15
C VAL A 40 10.32 1.64 -2.32
N ALA A 41 10.39 2.13 -3.56
CA ALA A 41 10.48 3.56 -3.92
C ALA A 41 11.80 4.27 -3.60
N ASN A 42 12.82 3.59 -3.07
CA ASN A 42 14.11 4.22 -2.76
C ASN A 42 15.09 4.15 -3.92
N THR A 43 15.73 5.28 -4.22
CA THR A 43 16.97 5.31 -4.99
C THR A 43 18.16 4.86 -4.14
N SER A 44 19.31 4.62 -4.78
CA SER A 44 20.56 4.29 -4.06
C SER A 44 21.07 5.41 -3.14
N SER A 45 20.55 6.63 -3.30
CA SER A 45 20.86 7.78 -2.45
C SER A 45 19.89 7.93 -1.28
N ALA A 46 19.03 6.92 -1.04
CA ALA A 46 17.96 6.94 -0.04
C ALA A 46 16.95 8.08 -0.24
N THR A 47 16.67 8.45 -1.49
CA THR A 47 15.61 9.41 -1.83
C THR A 47 14.45 8.72 -2.53
N ASN A 48 13.27 9.32 -2.48
CA ASN A 48 12.11 8.95 -3.28
C ASN A 48 12.41 9.12 -4.77
N CYS A 49 11.86 8.24 -5.60
CA CYS A 49 11.93 8.31 -7.06
C CYS A 49 10.65 8.83 -7.73
N ASP A 50 9.83 9.59 -6.98
CA ASP A 50 8.59 10.23 -7.43
C ASP A 50 7.60 9.25 -8.08
N SER A 51 7.50 8.03 -7.53
CA SER A 51 6.62 6.98 -8.06
C SER A 51 5.50 6.63 -7.07
N THR A 52 4.35 6.19 -7.57
CA THR A 52 3.46 5.34 -6.76
C THR A 52 4.02 3.93 -6.82
N ALA A 53 4.59 3.46 -5.71
CA ALA A 53 5.49 2.31 -5.74
C ALA A 53 4.83 0.99 -5.33
N LEU A 54 3.65 1.03 -4.70
CA LEU A 54 2.84 -0.16 -4.42
C LEU A 54 1.42 0.00 -4.92
N ASN A 55 0.91 -1.06 -5.52
CA ASN A 55 -0.51 -1.22 -5.84
C ASN A 55 -1.04 -2.52 -5.23
N THR A 56 -2.35 -2.56 -4.96
CA THR A 56 -3.03 -3.76 -4.47
C THR A 56 -3.61 -4.55 -5.64
N TYR A 57 -3.34 -5.85 -5.66
CA TYR A 57 -3.83 -6.78 -6.67
C TYR A 57 -4.59 -7.95 -6.04
N ALA A 58 -5.47 -8.56 -6.82
CA ALA A 58 -6.13 -9.80 -6.46
C ALA A 58 -6.14 -10.79 -7.64
N ALA A 59 -6.30 -12.08 -7.35
CA ALA A 59 -6.48 -13.11 -8.37
C ALA A 59 -7.31 -14.26 -7.80
N VAL A 60 -8.05 -14.93 -8.68
CA VAL A 60 -8.90 -16.07 -8.33
C VAL A 60 -8.41 -17.34 -9.02
N SER A 61 -8.48 -18.44 -8.30
CA SER A 61 -8.29 -19.80 -8.77
C SER A 61 -9.59 -20.59 -8.62
N THR A 62 -9.95 -21.33 -9.66
CA THR A 62 -11.15 -22.19 -9.69
C THR A 62 -10.83 -23.67 -9.49
N ASP A 63 -9.54 -24.02 -9.41
CA ASP A 63 -9.05 -25.39 -9.23
C ASP A 63 -8.04 -25.51 -8.06
N GLY A 64 -7.76 -24.41 -7.36
CA GLY A 64 -6.80 -24.31 -6.26
C GLY A 64 -5.32 -24.34 -6.69
N SER A 65 -5.02 -24.41 -7.98
CA SER A 65 -3.65 -24.62 -8.51
C SER A 65 -3.25 -23.62 -9.60
N THR A 66 -4.19 -23.13 -10.38
CA THR A 66 -3.99 -22.14 -11.43
C THR A 66 -4.82 -20.89 -11.13
N PHE A 67 -4.21 -19.72 -11.31
CA PHE A 67 -4.88 -18.44 -11.09
C PHE A 67 -5.17 -17.78 -12.42
N GLY A 68 -6.32 -17.11 -12.51
CA GLY A 68 -6.60 -16.15 -13.57
C GLY A 68 -5.65 -14.93 -13.52
N PRO A 69 -5.81 -14.01 -14.48
CA PRO A 69 -5.03 -12.77 -14.51
C PRO A 69 -5.17 -11.98 -13.21
N ALA A 70 -4.09 -11.33 -12.79
CA ALA A 70 -4.13 -10.40 -11.67
C ALA A 70 -5.02 -9.19 -12.01
N LEU A 71 -5.95 -8.89 -11.12
CA LEU A 71 -6.82 -7.72 -11.14
C LEU A 71 -6.20 -6.64 -10.26
N VAL A 72 -6.15 -5.40 -10.73
CA VAL A 72 -5.78 -4.26 -9.87
C VAL A 72 -6.99 -3.89 -9.02
N ALA A 73 -6.84 -3.93 -7.70
CA ALA A 73 -7.93 -3.63 -6.77
C ALA A 73 -8.29 -2.12 -6.75
N SER A 74 -7.34 -1.25 -7.12
CA SER A 74 -7.52 0.20 -7.17
C SER A 74 -6.70 0.84 -8.29
N SER A 75 -7.24 1.88 -8.94
CA SER A 75 -6.50 2.65 -9.95
C SER A 75 -5.51 3.67 -9.37
N VAL A 76 -5.35 3.69 -8.05
CA VAL A 76 -4.47 4.62 -7.32
C VAL A 76 -3.48 3.78 -6.54
N GLY A 77 -2.19 4.01 -6.80
CA GLY A 77 -1.10 3.42 -6.03
C GLY A 77 -0.68 4.31 -4.87
N GLN A 78 0.27 3.83 -4.07
CA GLN A 78 0.67 4.46 -2.83
C GLN A 78 2.18 4.53 -2.62
N MET A 79 2.59 5.38 -1.67
CA MET A 79 3.96 5.50 -1.19
C MET A 79 4.10 4.81 0.18
N PRO A 80 4.72 3.61 0.26
CA PRO A 80 4.87 2.88 1.53
C PRO A 80 5.88 3.52 2.49
N GLN A 81 6.78 4.36 1.98
CA GLN A 81 7.91 4.89 2.74
C GLN A 81 7.63 6.25 3.40
N TYR A 82 6.40 6.77 3.34
CA TYR A 82 6.12 8.03 4.03
C TYR A 82 6.41 7.95 5.54
N GLU A 83 7.17 8.92 6.02
CA GLU A 83 7.69 8.96 7.38
C GLU A 83 6.66 9.54 8.36
N MET A 84 5.67 8.74 8.72
CA MET A 84 4.54 9.19 9.54
C MET A 84 4.78 8.99 11.05
N PHE A 85 5.62 8.05 11.45
CA PHE A 85 5.73 7.62 12.85
C PHE A 85 7.10 7.97 13.44
N GLY A 86 7.33 7.64 14.71
CA GLY A 86 8.63 7.83 15.36
C GLY A 86 9.00 9.29 15.66
N ALA A 87 8.05 10.23 15.52
CA ALA A 87 8.26 11.66 15.33
C ALA A 87 8.53 12.05 13.87
N ALA A 88 7.73 11.50 12.95
CA ALA A 88 7.80 11.72 11.50
C ALA A 88 9.20 11.48 10.94
N ASN A 89 9.78 10.32 11.24
CA ASN A 89 11.11 9.89 10.78
C ASN A 89 11.22 8.36 10.61
N VAL A 90 10.09 7.66 10.70
CA VAL A 90 10.00 6.21 10.56
C VAL A 90 8.87 5.91 9.59
N PRO A 91 9.18 5.21 8.47
CA PRO A 91 8.15 4.71 7.59
C PRO A 91 7.38 3.59 8.29
N PHE A 92 6.07 3.54 8.02
CA PHE A 92 5.25 2.41 8.41
C PHE A 92 4.16 2.20 7.37
N LEU A 93 4.08 0.97 6.89
CA LEU A 93 2.97 0.49 6.08
C LEU A 93 2.59 -0.88 6.63
N GLY A 94 1.38 -1.01 7.16
CA GLY A 94 0.98 -2.26 7.80
C GLY A 94 -0.44 -2.30 8.33
N ASP A 95 -0.69 -3.33 9.14
CA ASP A 95 -1.93 -3.67 9.83
C ASP A 95 -2.97 -4.48 9.03
N TYR A 96 -3.25 -4.15 7.76
CA TYR A 96 -4.33 -4.83 7.03
C TYR A 96 -4.02 -5.08 5.55
N ASN A 97 -4.05 -6.35 5.17
CA ASN A 97 -4.37 -6.80 3.81
C ASN A 97 -5.21 -8.06 3.97
N TRP A 98 -6.44 -8.03 3.50
CA TRP A 98 -7.45 -9.04 3.81
C TRP A 98 -8.36 -9.29 2.62
N ILE A 99 -8.75 -10.54 2.41
CA ILE A 99 -9.82 -10.94 1.51
C ILE A 99 -10.82 -11.86 2.24
N ASP A 100 -12.12 -11.60 2.04
CA ASP A 100 -13.21 -12.46 2.52
C ASP A 100 -14.08 -12.86 1.33
N LEU A 101 -14.30 -14.16 1.15
CA LEU A 101 -15.23 -14.72 0.20
C LEU A 101 -16.56 -15.01 0.87
N THR A 102 -17.65 -14.65 0.19
CA THR A 102 -19.00 -14.89 0.67
C THR A 102 -19.89 -15.39 -0.46
N GLU A 103 -20.80 -16.29 -0.12
CA GLU A 103 -21.87 -16.73 -1.02
C GLU A 103 -23.03 -15.73 -0.95
N LEU A 104 -23.47 -15.27 -2.12
CA LEU A 104 -24.62 -14.39 -2.27
C LEU A 104 -25.92 -15.21 -2.33
N GLY A 105 -27.06 -14.56 -2.15
CA GLY A 105 -28.37 -15.24 -2.11
C GLY A 105 -28.79 -15.95 -3.41
N ASP A 106 -28.06 -15.74 -4.51
CA ASP A 106 -28.25 -16.42 -5.80
C ASP A 106 -27.27 -17.58 -6.04
N GLY A 107 -26.43 -17.90 -5.04
CA GLY A 107 -25.40 -18.95 -5.11
C GLY A 107 -24.11 -18.51 -5.80
N SER A 108 -23.98 -17.25 -6.22
CA SER A 108 -22.72 -16.72 -6.74
C SER A 108 -21.76 -16.34 -5.59
N LEU A 109 -20.45 -16.28 -5.88
CA LEU A 109 -19.44 -15.87 -4.91
C LEU A 109 -18.98 -14.42 -5.14
N SER A 110 -18.82 -13.68 -4.05
CA SER A 110 -18.21 -12.35 -4.03
C SER A 110 -17.00 -12.35 -3.11
N GLY A 111 -15.93 -11.68 -3.52
CA GLY A 111 -14.79 -11.38 -2.65
C GLY A 111 -14.82 -9.92 -2.22
N TYR A 112 -14.60 -9.64 -0.95
CA TYR A 112 -14.32 -8.29 -0.46
C TYR A 112 -12.86 -8.18 -0.03
N LEU A 113 -12.15 -7.25 -0.66
CA LEU A 113 -10.77 -6.92 -0.36
C LEU A 113 -10.73 -5.74 0.59
N SER A 114 -9.80 -5.74 1.54
CA SER A 114 -9.43 -4.53 2.27
C SER A 114 -7.92 -4.44 2.46
N TRP A 115 -7.37 -3.24 2.33
CA TRP A 115 -5.94 -3.02 2.43
C TRP A 115 -5.61 -1.64 3.00
N THR A 116 -4.48 -1.56 3.69
CA THR A 116 -3.88 -0.31 4.13
C THR A 116 -3.24 0.44 2.95
N ASP A 117 -3.48 1.75 2.87
CA ASP A 117 -3.05 2.60 1.77
C ASP A 117 -2.72 4.03 2.22
N ASN A 118 -1.60 4.56 1.72
CA ASN A 118 -1.09 5.88 2.04
C ASN A 118 -1.44 6.96 0.98
N ARG A 119 -2.37 6.71 0.05
CA ARG A 119 -2.71 7.67 -1.03
C ARG A 119 -3.17 9.06 -0.56
N ASP A 120 -3.77 9.13 0.63
CA ASP A 120 -4.30 10.37 1.20
C ASP A 120 -3.28 11.04 2.14
N VAL A 121 -2.13 10.41 2.38
CA VAL A 121 -1.04 11.04 3.14
C VAL A 121 -0.52 12.23 2.35
N VAL A 122 -0.59 13.41 2.97
CA VAL A 122 -0.13 14.65 2.34
C VAL A 122 1.38 14.78 2.55
N PRO A 123 2.19 14.74 1.46
CA PRO A 123 3.63 14.90 1.56
C PRO A 123 3.98 16.31 2.05
N GLY A 124 5.15 16.43 2.67
CA GLY A 124 5.62 17.67 3.23
C GLY A 124 7.13 17.73 3.30
N ASN A 125 7.61 18.56 4.21
CA ASN A 125 9.01 18.82 4.45
C ASN A 125 9.26 18.66 5.94
N ASP A 126 10.32 17.95 6.32
CA ASP A 126 10.82 17.96 7.69
C ASP A 126 11.81 19.11 7.91
N PRO A 127 11.48 20.11 8.75
CA PRO A 127 12.37 21.24 9.03
C PRO A 127 13.62 20.86 9.84
N ARG A 128 13.74 19.62 10.33
CA ARG A 128 14.96 19.12 10.99
C ARG A 128 16.04 18.75 9.98
N GLU A 129 15.67 18.47 8.74
CA GLU A 129 16.59 18.02 7.72
C GLU A 129 17.19 19.18 6.91
N ALA A 130 18.45 19.01 6.52
CA ALA A 130 19.13 19.97 5.63
C ALA A 130 18.84 19.70 4.14
N THR A 131 18.42 18.48 3.80
CA THR A 131 18.13 18.04 2.44
C THR A 131 17.00 17.03 2.53
N GLN A 132 15.91 17.31 1.82
CA GLN A 132 14.74 16.45 1.81
C GLN A 132 14.96 15.25 0.91
N ASP A 133 14.53 14.10 1.37
CA ASP A 133 14.61 12.84 0.64
C ASP A 133 13.33 12.51 -0.13
N GLY A 134 12.23 13.22 0.14
CA GLY A 134 10.93 13.04 -0.51
C GLY A 134 10.01 12.02 0.16
N PHE A 135 10.31 11.59 1.38
CA PHE A 135 9.45 10.71 2.20
C PHE A 135 8.77 11.44 3.37
N ASP A 136 9.13 12.70 3.60
CA ASP A 136 8.51 13.56 4.60
C ASP A 136 7.01 13.79 4.39
N VAL A 137 6.32 14.00 5.51
CA VAL A 137 4.88 14.29 5.55
C VAL A 137 4.61 15.66 6.15
N THR A 138 3.46 16.25 5.81
CA THR A 138 3.04 17.52 6.40
C THR A 138 2.70 17.41 7.89
N GLY A 139 2.63 18.55 8.57
CA GLY A 139 2.19 18.65 9.97
C GLY A 139 3.19 19.30 10.91
N TRP A 140 4.41 19.58 10.45
CA TRP A 140 5.36 20.37 11.23
C TRP A 140 4.93 21.83 11.34
N PHE A 141 5.04 22.39 12.54
CA PHE A 141 4.88 23.83 12.78
C PHE A 141 5.68 24.29 13.99
N THR A 142 5.91 25.60 14.10
CA THR A 142 6.53 26.22 15.29
C THR A 142 5.45 26.71 16.24
N ASP A 143 5.48 26.26 17.49
CA ASP A 143 4.53 26.67 18.52
C ASP A 143 4.78 28.11 19.01
N ALA A 144 3.91 28.62 19.88
CA ALA A 144 4.02 29.98 20.42
C ALA A 144 5.30 30.22 21.26
N ASN A 145 5.98 29.15 21.70
CA ASN A 145 7.22 29.22 22.46
C ASN A 145 8.46 29.07 21.57
N GLY A 146 8.28 28.93 20.25
CA GLY A 146 9.38 28.71 19.31
C GLY A 146 9.84 27.26 19.22
N ASN A 147 9.13 26.31 19.83
CA ASN A 147 9.47 24.89 19.73
C ASN A 147 8.84 24.27 18.49
N LEU A 148 9.53 23.29 17.92
CA LEU A 148 8.98 22.47 16.84
C LEU A 148 7.90 21.53 17.41
N ALA A 149 6.72 21.52 16.79
CA ALA A 149 5.55 20.75 17.17
C ALA A 149 4.87 20.11 15.95
N ARG A 150 3.91 19.21 16.21
CA ARG A 150 3.18 18.47 15.17
C ARG A 150 1.67 18.70 15.23
N ASN A 151 1.09 18.98 14.08
CA ASN A 151 -0.36 19.00 13.84
C ASN A 151 -0.75 17.71 13.12
N PHE A 152 -1.29 16.76 13.87
CA PHE A 152 -1.72 15.47 13.33
C PHE A 152 -2.94 15.57 12.41
N ASN A 153 -3.67 16.70 12.42
CA ASN A 153 -4.82 16.93 11.54
C ASN A 153 -4.45 17.61 10.22
N ALA A 154 -3.15 17.72 9.90
CA ALA A 154 -2.69 18.35 8.67
C ALA A 154 -2.76 17.41 7.44
N GLY A 155 -3.12 16.15 7.63
CA GLY A 155 -3.20 15.12 6.58
C GLY A 155 -1.93 14.30 6.39
N GLY A 156 -0.85 14.60 7.13
CA GLY A 156 0.42 13.88 7.00
C GLY A 156 0.45 12.50 7.67
N TYR A 157 -0.61 12.10 8.36
CA TYR A 157 -0.65 10.86 9.15
C TYR A 157 -1.83 9.95 8.75
N ASP A 158 -2.38 10.20 7.56
CA ASP A 158 -3.65 9.63 7.09
C ASP A 158 -3.43 8.30 6.36
N GLN A 159 -2.85 7.32 7.06
CA GLN A 159 -2.87 5.93 6.60
C GLN A 159 -4.28 5.37 6.76
N ASN A 160 -4.93 5.05 5.64
CA ASN A 160 -6.33 4.66 5.60
C ASN A 160 -6.49 3.19 5.18
N ILE A 161 -7.64 2.61 5.52
CA ILE A 161 -8.06 1.29 5.04
C ILE A 161 -9.07 1.51 3.91
N TYR A 162 -8.77 0.98 2.73
CA TYR A 162 -9.70 0.95 1.60
C TYR A 162 -10.20 -0.46 1.38
N GLY A 163 -11.30 -0.58 0.64
CA GLY A 163 -11.77 -1.87 0.20
C GLY A 163 -12.48 -1.79 -1.14
N ASN A 164 -12.55 -2.94 -1.80
CA ASN A 164 -13.22 -3.11 -3.08
C ASN A 164 -13.71 -4.55 -3.23
N SER A 165 -14.75 -4.74 -4.04
CA SER A 165 -15.30 -6.06 -4.31
C SER A 165 -14.79 -6.61 -5.63
N ILE A 166 -14.63 -7.93 -5.68
CA ILE A 166 -14.35 -8.69 -6.90
C ILE A 166 -15.41 -9.77 -7.09
N THR A 167 -15.76 -10.05 -8.34
CA THR A 167 -16.57 -11.23 -8.67
C THR A 167 -15.68 -12.47 -8.68
N VAL A 168 -16.16 -13.54 -8.07
CA VAL A 168 -15.48 -14.84 -8.04
C VAL A 168 -16.26 -15.80 -8.96
N PRO A 169 -15.68 -16.21 -10.11
CA PRO A 169 -16.32 -17.16 -11.04
C PRO A 169 -16.41 -18.57 -10.46
#